data_AF-A0A9X3V305-F1
#
_entry.id   AF-A0A9X3V305-F1
#
_cell.length_a   1.000
_cell.length_b   1.000
_cell.length_c   1.000
_cell.angle_alpha   90.00
_cell.angle_beta   90.00
_cell.angle_gamma   90.00
#
_symmetry.space_group_name_H-M   'P 1'
#
loop_
_entity.id
_entity.type
_entity.pdbx_description
1 polymer ?
#
loop_
_entity_poly.entity_id
_entity_poly.type
_entity_poly.pdbx_seq_one_letter_code
_entity_poly.pdbx_strand_id
1 'polypeptide(L)'
;MALPDDFAWDTDQWGTAWLKCRGSIVASVAGTVFPDGRWIAYVNRHRGSATRHPHAYFCSQAAGMRSVERWAGAHAMRLLGEVETGGCQRSPGHPHFREGKRIAPKLRG
;
A
#
# COMPACT_ATOMS: atom_id res chain seq x y z
N MET A 1 -2.39 3.46 -18.16
CA MET A 1 -3.42 4.40 -17.69
C MET A 1 -2.78 5.25 -16.60
N ALA A 2 -2.83 6.58 -16.73
CA ALA A 2 -2.30 7.47 -15.70
C ALA A 2 -3.21 7.44 -14.47
N LEU A 3 -2.63 7.68 -13.30
CA LEU A 3 -3.39 7.77 -12.05
C LEU A 3 -4.10 9.14 -12.00
N PRO A 4 -5.39 9.21 -11.61
CA PRO A 4 -6.10 10.48 -11.49
C PRO A 4 -5.51 11.39 -10.41
N ASP A 5 -5.72 12.70 -10.52
CA ASP A 5 -5.21 13.71 -9.59
C ASP A 5 -5.74 13.58 -8.16
N ASP A 6 -6.86 12.88 -7.97
CA ASP A 6 -7.42 12.57 -6.65
C ASP A 6 -6.50 11.68 -5.79
N PHE A 7 -5.51 11.04 -6.43
CA PHE A 7 -4.60 10.11 -5.78
C PHE A 7 -3.22 10.73 -5.54
N ALA A 8 -2.68 10.51 -4.34
CA ALA A 8 -1.35 10.99 -3.97
C ALA A 8 -0.61 9.93 -3.16
N TRP A 9 0.68 9.81 -3.43
CA TRP A 9 1.60 9.05 -2.58
C TRP A 9 2.04 9.89 -1.39
N ASP A 10 2.17 9.23 -0.25
CA ASP A 10 2.72 9.79 0.98
C ASP A 10 3.64 8.74 1.61
N THR A 11 4.85 9.11 2.00
CA THR A 11 5.82 8.16 2.56
C THR A 11 6.07 8.50 4.02
N ASP A 12 5.88 7.52 4.90
CA ASP A 12 6.12 7.72 6.32
C ASP A 12 7.61 7.61 6.69
N GLN A 13 7.92 8.02 7.91
CA GLN A 13 9.28 7.94 8.49
C GLN A 13 9.86 6.52 8.59
N TRP A 14 9.03 5.48 8.43
CA TRP A 14 9.46 4.09 8.43
C TRP A 14 9.66 3.54 7.00
N GLY A 15 9.52 4.38 5.98
CA GLY A 15 9.71 4.02 4.58
C GLY A 15 8.51 3.32 3.95
N THR A 16 7.35 3.31 4.60
CA THR A 16 6.10 2.81 3.98
C THR A 16 5.51 3.88 3.10
N ALA A 17 5.30 3.56 1.83
CA ALA A 17 4.59 4.42 0.90
C ALA A 17 3.09 4.11 0.99
N TRP A 18 2.27 5.12 1.18
CA TRP A 18 0.82 5.06 1.31
C TRP A 18 0.20 5.74 0.11
N LEU A 19 -0.66 5.01 -0.61
CA LEU A 19 -1.48 5.61 -1.65
C LEU A 19 -2.78 6.11 -1.01
N LYS A 20 -3.00 7.41 -1.09
CA LYS A 20 -4.22 8.08 -0.63
C LYS A 20 -5.08 8.49 -1.82
N CYS A 21 -6.39 8.43 -1.65
CA CYS A 21 -7.38 9.00 -2.56
C CYS A 21 -8.26 9.96 -1.75
N ARG A 22 -8.24 11.27 -2.09
CA ARG A 22 -8.92 12.34 -1.34
C ARG A 22 -8.69 12.27 0.18
N GLY A 23 -7.46 11.98 0.58
CA GLY A 23 -7.04 11.86 1.99
C GLY A 23 -7.33 10.52 2.67
N SER A 24 -8.04 9.59 2.03
CA SER A 24 -8.30 8.24 2.53
C SER A 24 -7.27 7.25 2.02
N ILE A 25 -6.79 6.34 2.86
CA ILE A 25 -5.80 5.33 2.45
C ILE A 25 -6.51 4.24 1.63
N VAL A 26 -6.01 4.01 0.41
CA VAL A 26 -6.53 2.97 -0.50
C VAL A 26 -5.53 1.85 -0.72
N ALA A 27 -4.23 2.13 -0.58
CA ALA A 27 -3.21 1.10 -0.58
C ALA A 27 -1.96 1.51 0.19
N SER A 28 -1.08 0.54 0.45
CA SER A 28 0.27 0.80 0.93
C SER A 28 1.29 -0.14 0.29
N VAL A 29 2.54 0.31 0.25
CA VAL A 29 3.74 -0.40 -0.18
C VAL A 29 4.76 -0.21 0.93
N ALA A 30 4.84 -1.16 1.86
CA ALA A 30 5.95 -1.25 2.80
C ALA A 30 6.98 -2.23 2.24
N GLY A 31 8.24 -2.16 2.66
CA GLY A 31 9.16 -3.23 2.34
C GLY A 31 10.25 -3.46 3.34
N THR A 32 10.78 -4.68 3.33
CA THR A 32 11.95 -5.06 4.11
C THR A 32 13.11 -5.26 3.14
N VAL A 33 14.19 -4.49 3.34
CA VAL A 33 15.49 -4.77 2.73
C VAL A 33 16.18 -5.82 3.59
N PHE A 34 16.51 -6.98 3.02
CA PHE A 34 17.31 -7.99 3.67
C PHE A 34 18.81 -7.61 3.58
N PRO A 35 19.65 -8.09 4.52
CA PRO A 35 21.09 -7.83 4.47
C PRO A 35 21.79 -8.28 3.17
N ASP A 36 21.19 -9.22 2.45
CA ASP A 36 21.66 -9.73 1.16
C ASP A 36 21.12 -8.93 -0.05
N GLY A 37 20.45 -7.80 0.19
CA GLY A 37 19.93 -6.91 -0.85
C GLY A 37 18.57 -7.32 -1.41
N ARG A 38 17.97 -8.44 -0.97
CA ARG A 38 16.59 -8.76 -1.35
C ARG A 38 15.62 -7.72 -0.80
N TRP A 39 14.60 -7.37 -1.57
CA TRP A 39 13.56 -6.42 -1.17
C TRP A 39 12.19 -7.07 -1.33
N ILE A 40 11.35 -7.02 -0.30
CA ILE A 40 9.99 -7.57 -0.34
C ILE A 40 9.00 -6.44 -0.13
N ALA A 41 8.02 -6.31 -1.01
CA ALA A 41 6.91 -5.39 -0.80
C ALA A 41 5.75 -6.05 -0.06
N TYR A 42 5.12 -5.28 0.80
CA TYR A 42 3.80 -5.55 1.34
C TYR A 42 2.83 -4.61 0.64
N VAL A 43 2.02 -5.16 -0.25
CA VAL A 43 1.01 -4.39 -0.97
C VAL A 43 -0.35 -4.64 -0.31
N ASN A 44 -0.75 -3.75 0.59
CA ASN A 44 -2.09 -3.80 1.13
C ASN A 44 -3.01 -3.00 0.22
N ARG A 45 -3.99 -3.65 -0.42
CA ARG A 45 -5.05 -2.98 -1.18
C ARG A 45 -6.26 -2.96 -0.28
N HIS A 46 -6.54 -1.83 0.35
CA HIS A 46 -7.62 -1.74 1.34
C HIS A 46 -8.95 -2.08 0.67
N ARG A 47 -9.54 -3.21 1.08
CA ARG A 47 -10.93 -3.56 0.82
C ARG A 47 -11.59 -3.58 2.18
N GLY A 48 -12.62 -2.75 2.39
CA GLY A 48 -13.31 -2.60 3.69
C GLY A 48 -13.83 -3.90 4.34
N SER A 49 -13.75 -5.05 3.65
CA SER A 49 -14.17 -6.36 4.15
C SER A 49 -13.10 -7.46 4.15
N ALA A 50 -11.86 -7.21 3.67
CA ALA A 50 -10.89 -8.29 3.46
C ALA A 50 -9.82 -8.35 4.57
N THR A 51 -9.95 -9.34 5.44
CA THR A 51 -8.94 -9.81 6.43
C THR A 51 -7.70 -10.46 5.81
N ARG A 52 -7.48 -10.34 4.48
CA ARG A 52 -6.32 -10.91 3.79
C ARG A 52 -5.51 -9.79 3.15
N HIS A 53 -4.31 -9.57 3.67
CA HIS A 53 -3.28 -8.72 3.07
C HIS A 53 -2.58 -9.52 1.96
N PRO A 54 -2.87 -9.27 0.67
CA PRO A 54 -2.20 -10.01 -0.40
C PRO A 54 -0.72 -9.59 -0.44
N HIS A 55 0.17 -10.49 -0.02
CA HIS A 55 1.60 -10.31 -0.19
C HIS A 55 1.95 -10.41 -1.68
N ALA A 56 2.74 -9.46 -2.19
CA ALA A 56 3.22 -9.48 -3.57
C ALA A 56 4.70 -9.10 -3.60
N TYR A 57 5.51 -9.93 -4.24
CA TYR A 57 6.95 -9.73 -4.36
C TYR A 57 7.26 -8.81 -5.55
N PHE A 58 8.18 -7.86 -5.35
CA PHE A 58 8.66 -6.98 -6.41
C PHE A 58 10.17 -6.77 -6.28
N CYS A 59 10.83 -6.42 -7.38
CA CYS A 59 12.27 -6.18 -7.40
C CYS A 59 12.72 -4.85 -6.76
N SER A 60 11.80 -3.92 -6.48
CA SER A 60 12.10 -2.62 -5.83
C SER A 60 10.82 -1.91 -5.36
N GLN A 61 10.97 -0.93 -4.46
CA GLN A 61 9.87 -0.07 -4.00
C GLN A 61 9.16 0.64 -5.14
N ALA A 62 9.92 1.20 -6.07
CA ALA A 62 9.36 1.83 -7.27
C ALA A 62 8.55 0.85 -8.13
N ALA A 63 8.97 -0.42 -8.24
CA ALA A 63 8.19 -1.43 -8.95
C ALA A 63 6.88 -1.79 -8.23
N GLY A 64 6.91 -1.87 -6.90
CA GLY A 64 5.71 -2.04 -6.08
C GLY A 64 4.73 -0.87 -6.24
N MET A 65 5.22 0.36 -6.15
CA MET A 65 4.42 1.58 -6.35
C MET A 65 3.78 1.63 -7.73
N ARG A 66 4.53 1.38 -8.81
CA ARG A 66 3.97 1.32 -10.18
C ARG A 66 2.90 0.24 -10.35
N SER A 67 3.07 -0.90 -9.69
CA SER A 67 2.04 -1.95 -9.71
C SER A 67 0.76 -1.50 -9.00
N VAL A 68 0.89 -0.81 -7.87
CA VAL A 68 -0.23 -0.22 -7.15
C VAL A 68 -0.90 0.89 -7.97
N GLU A 69 -0.14 1.76 -8.63
CA GLU A 69 -0.68 2.81 -9.51
C GLU A 69 -1.50 2.22 -10.67
N ARG A 70 -0.99 1.17 -11.32
CA ARG A 70 -1.73 0.48 -12.39
C ARG A 70 -3.04 -0.11 -11.88
N TRP A 71 -3.01 -0.74 -10.70
CA TRP A 71 -4.22 -1.25 -10.05
C TRP A 71 -5.19 -0.12 -9.71
N ALA A 72 -4.70 0.95 -9.07
CA ALA A 72 -5.54 2.07 -8.67
C ALA A 72 -6.17 2.78 -9.88
N GLY A 73 -5.41 3.01 -10.95
CA GLY A 73 -5.92 3.54 -12.21
C GLY A 73 -7.01 2.66 -12.83
N ALA A 74 -6.82 1.34 -12.85
CA ALA A 74 -7.83 0.40 -13.35
C ALA A 74 -9.11 0.33 -12.50
N HIS A 75 -9.05 0.78 -11.24
CA HIS A 75 -10.17 0.76 -10.30
C HIS A 75 -10.58 2.15 -9.78
N ALA A 76 -10.16 3.23 -10.46
CA ALA A 76 -10.24 4.59 -9.93
C ALA A 76 -11.68 4.98 -9.53
N MET A 77 -12.64 4.76 -10.42
CA MET A 77 -14.06 5.07 -10.17
C MET A 77 -14.62 4.31 -8.97
N ARG A 78 -14.27 3.03 -8.84
CA ARG A 78 -14.69 2.19 -7.70
C ARG A 78 -14.09 2.71 -6.40
N LEU A 79 -12.80 3.05 -6.40
CA LEU A 79 -12.09 3.56 -5.24
C LEU A 79 -12.65 4.92 -4.80
N LEU A 80 -12.97 5.81 -5.74
CA LEU A 80 -13.62 7.09 -5.44
C LEU A 80 -14.98 6.87 -4.77
N GLY A 81 -15.81 5.97 -5.30
CA GLY A 81 -17.10 5.61 -4.67
C GLY A 81 -16.94 5.00 -3.28
N GLU A 82 -15.91 4.17 -3.05
CA GLU A 82 -15.60 3.62 -1.72
C GLU A 82 -15.15 4.70 -0.74
N VAL A 83 -14.38 5.69 -1.20
CA VAL A 83 -13.97 6.84 -0.37
C VAL A 83 -15.17 7.71 0.00
N GLU A 84 -16.08 7.97 -0.93
CA GLU A 84 -17.29 8.78 -0.71
C GLU A 84 -18.28 8.10 0.25
N THR A 85 -18.42 6.77 0.15
CA THR A 85 -19.32 5.98 1.01
C THR A 85 -18.70 5.56 2.35
N GLY A 86 -17.46 5.95 2.62
CA GLY A 86 -16.76 5.64 3.87
C GLY A 86 -16.22 4.20 3.97
N GLY A 87 -16.14 3.48 2.85
CA GLY A 87 -15.53 2.15 2.76
C GLY A 87 -14.01 2.13 2.87
N CYS A 88 -13.36 3.30 2.81
CA CYS A 88 -11.91 3.46 3.01
C CYS A 88 -11.61 4.09 4.37
N GLN A 89 -10.53 3.62 5.01
CA GLN A 89 -10.10 4.12 6.31
C GLN A 89 -9.55 5.56 6.17
N ARG A 90 -10.33 6.54 6.62
CA ARG A 90 -9.86 7.91 6.83
C ARG A 90 -8.81 7.88 7.92
N SER A 91 -7.57 8.24 7.59
CA SER A 91 -6.46 8.21 8.54
C SER A 91 -5.98 9.64 8.78
N PRO A 92 -6.19 10.22 9.98
CA PRO A 92 -5.59 11.49 10.38
C PRO A 92 -4.06 11.42 10.59
N GLY A 93 -3.47 10.23 10.44
CA GLY A 93 -2.02 9.98 10.47
C GLY A 93 -1.71 8.55 10.01
N HIS A 94 -0.44 8.25 9.72
CA HIS A 94 -0.03 6.93 9.24
C HIS A 94 -0.38 5.82 10.25
N PRO A 95 -1.14 4.78 9.86
CA PRO A 95 -1.36 3.65 10.75
C PRO A 95 -0.02 2.98 11.03
N HIS A 96 0.30 2.76 12.32
CA HIS A 96 1.50 2.05 12.72
C HIS A 96 1.52 0.65 12.10
N PHE A 97 2.31 0.45 11.06
CA PHE A 97 2.50 -0.84 10.42
C PHE A 97 3.36 -1.75 11.32
N ARG A 98 2.76 -2.29 12.40
CA ARG A 98 3.40 -3.23 13.33
C ARG A 98 3.70 -4.59 12.68
N GLU A 99 3.14 -4.87 11.50
CA GLU A 99 3.18 -6.19 10.88
C GLU A 99 4.52 -6.49 10.19
N GLY A 100 5.19 -5.48 9.61
CA GLY A 100 6.50 -5.66 8.98
C GLY A 100 7.56 -6.24 9.92
N LYS A 101 7.52 -5.88 11.21
CA LYS A 101 8.42 -6.44 12.25
C LYS A 101 8.11 -7.90 12.62
N ARG A 102 6.88 -8.39 12.42
CA ARG A 102 6.50 -9.79 12.73
C ARG A 102 6.88 -10.78 11.63
N ILE A 103 7.03 -10.31 10.39
CA ILE A 103 7.24 -11.17 9.22
C ILE A 103 8.73 -11.29 8.86
N ALA A 104 9.55 -10.27 9.18
CA ALA A 104 11.00 -10.31 8.96
C ALA A 104 11.72 -11.53 9.58
N PRO A 105 11.35 -12.03 10.79
CA PRO A 105 11.93 -13.25 11.33
C PRO A 105 11.49 -14.52 10.60
N LYS A 106 10.29 -14.54 10.01
CA LYS A 106 9.72 -15.74 9.35
C LYS A 106 10.23 -15.99 7.94
N LEU A 107 10.87 -14.98 7.33
CA LEU A 107 11.46 -15.06 5.99
C LEU A 107 12.99 -15.30 6.04
N ARG A 108 13.56 -15.49 7.23
CA ARG A 108 14.96 -15.91 7.45
C ARG A 108 15.14 -17.43 7.51
N GLY A 109 14.06 -18.21 7.32
CA GLY A 109 14.08 -19.66 7.19
C GLY A 109 14.08 -20.07 5.73
#